data_AF-A0A9D3SV74-F1
#
_entry.id   AF-A0A9D3SV74-F1
#
_cell.length_a   1.000
_cell.length_b   1.000
_cell.length_c   1.000
_cell.angle_alpha   90.00
_cell.angle_beta   90.00
_cell.angle_gamma   90.00
#
_symmetry.space_group_name_H-M   'P 1'
#
loop_
_entity.id
_entity.type
_entity.pdbx_description
1 polymer ?
#
loop_
_entity_poly.entity_id
_entity_poly.type
_entity_poly.pdbx_seq_one_letter_code
_entity_poly.pdbx_strand_id
1 'polypeptide(L)'
;MLRHMACVKIYLCSNPDDSVTERKVLREHVFPKIRDHCRHKHGVDFRVIDPYEEPNPDRWPTQQVRLQLIEECRQNSLGPFFVSLVGAQYGAACLPEQVEFSEFLTVLQVCQEMGFSSEVLEQCYRQDENVIPPSFCLQSQHHKYNSQPGQKIDKNVWDEVLAKGRKILNEVITQCVLDGSIDQENAQKYFQSRLENDLRFALDGQSGADIKRCICYVYKTGKKADQKKKGNEPFPEDQNQLFRLSQLCDNFLPNLVRTQQALIYTSTNNTEKPVSYPFHSIQN
;
A
#
# COMPACT_ATOMS: atom_id res chain seq x y z
N MET A 1 23.96 30.87 -4.90
CA MET A 1 22.91 30.19 -4.13
C MET A 1 21.80 29.76 -5.09
N LEU A 2 21.68 28.47 -5.38
CA LEU A 2 20.50 27.95 -6.08
C LEU A 2 19.29 28.16 -5.15
N ARG A 3 18.40 29.10 -5.49
CA ARG A 3 17.09 29.17 -4.85
C ARG A 3 16.39 27.84 -5.13
N HIS A 4 16.20 27.01 -4.11
CA HIS A 4 15.25 25.91 -4.21
C HIS A 4 13.89 26.53 -4.56
N MET A 5 13.44 26.27 -5.79
CA MET A 5 12.15 26.76 -6.25
C MET A 5 11.08 26.03 -5.43
N ALA A 6 10.20 26.78 -4.78
CA ALA A 6 9.15 26.20 -3.97
C ALA A 6 8.27 25.30 -4.85
N CYS A 7 7.79 24.16 -4.31
CA CYS A 7 7.22 23.09 -5.12
C CYS A 7 6.01 22.45 -4.43
N VAL A 8 4.95 22.19 -5.21
CA VAL A 8 3.89 21.26 -4.83
C VAL A 8 4.37 19.85 -5.21
N LYS A 9 4.66 19.01 -4.21
CA LYS A 9 5.13 17.63 -4.38
C LYS A 9 4.05 16.65 -3.91
N ILE A 10 3.52 15.86 -4.82
CA ILE A 10 2.44 14.90 -4.51
C ILE A 10 2.97 13.48 -4.64
N TYR A 11 2.80 12.66 -3.61
CA TYR A 11 2.91 11.21 -3.71
C TYR A 11 1.61 10.63 -4.28
N LEU A 12 1.71 9.82 -5.34
CA LEU A 12 0.58 9.13 -5.96
C LEU A 12 0.51 7.69 -5.43
N CYS A 13 -0.40 7.45 -4.51
CA CYS A 13 -0.67 6.14 -3.94
C CYS A 13 -1.74 5.39 -4.76
N SER A 14 -1.43 4.20 -5.24
CA SER A 14 -2.41 3.35 -5.93
C SER A 14 -2.00 1.88 -5.93
N ASN A 15 -2.93 0.99 -6.29
CA ASN A 15 -2.56 -0.37 -6.67
C ASN A 15 -1.99 -0.34 -8.11
N PRO A 16 -0.72 -0.75 -8.35
CA PRO A 16 -0.10 -0.66 -9.67
C PRO A 16 -0.84 -1.45 -10.75
N ASP A 17 -1.44 -2.59 -10.38
CA ASP A 17 -2.07 -3.53 -11.31
C ASP A 17 -3.43 -3.03 -11.82
N ASP A 18 -4.14 -2.29 -10.96
CA ASP A 18 -5.53 -1.87 -11.21
C ASP A 18 -5.67 -0.40 -11.63
N SER A 19 -4.58 0.38 -11.53
CA SER A 19 -4.60 1.84 -11.81
C SER A 19 -3.80 2.25 -13.05
N VAL A 20 -3.44 1.29 -13.92
CA VAL A 20 -2.57 1.55 -15.08
C VAL A 20 -3.13 2.63 -15.99
N THR A 21 -4.42 2.55 -16.33
CA THR A 21 -5.08 3.50 -17.22
C THR A 21 -5.22 4.87 -16.57
N GLU A 22 -5.66 4.92 -15.31
CA GLU A 22 -5.87 6.14 -14.55
C GLU A 22 -4.55 6.90 -14.37
N ARG A 23 -3.49 6.19 -13.96
CA ARG A 23 -2.14 6.79 -13.82
C ARG A 23 -1.63 7.33 -15.13
N LYS A 24 -1.83 6.60 -16.24
CA LYS A 24 -1.45 7.06 -17.58
C LYS A 24 -2.20 8.34 -17.97
N VAL A 25 -3.52 8.36 -17.83
CA VAL A 25 -4.35 9.53 -18.15
C VAL A 25 -3.96 10.74 -17.30
N LEU A 26 -3.74 10.55 -16.01
CA LEU A 26 -3.29 11.62 -15.12
C LEU A 26 -1.94 12.20 -15.58
N ARG A 27 -0.99 11.33 -15.90
CA ARG A 27 0.36 11.71 -16.35
C ARG A 27 0.35 12.46 -17.67
N GLU A 28 -0.43 11.99 -18.64
CA GLU A 28 -0.45 12.55 -19.99
C GLU A 28 -1.31 13.83 -20.09
N HIS A 29 -2.38 13.94 -19.30
CA HIS A 29 -3.41 14.96 -19.53
C HIS A 29 -3.72 15.87 -18.34
N VAL A 30 -3.47 15.44 -17.10
CA VAL A 30 -3.85 16.19 -15.89
C VAL A 30 -2.64 16.88 -15.27
N PHE A 31 -1.58 16.14 -14.95
CA PHE A 31 -0.37 16.68 -14.31
C PHE A 31 0.29 17.81 -15.10
N PRO A 32 0.35 17.78 -16.46
CA PRO A 32 0.88 18.92 -17.22
C PRO A 32 0.06 20.20 -17.01
N LYS A 33 -1.27 20.10 -17.00
CA LYS A 33 -2.17 21.26 -16.80
C LYS A 33 -2.04 21.83 -15.39
N ILE A 34 -1.95 20.97 -14.37
CA ILE A 34 -1.72 21.41 -12.98
C ILE A 34 -0.36 22.09 -12.87
N ARG A 35 0.69 21.51 -13.48
CA ARG A 35 2.03 22.10 -13.50
C ARG A 35 2.04 23.49 -14.14
N ASP A 36 1.38 23.64 -15.28
CA ASP A 36 1.26 24.94 -15.93
C ASP A 36 0.48 25.92 -15.04
N HIS A 37 -0.61 25.47 -14.40
CA HIS A 37 -1.34 26.31 -13.46
C HIS A 37 -0.46 26.77 -12.29
N CYS A 38 0.23 25.86 -11.60
CA CYS A 38 1.15 26.16 -10.50
C CYS A 38 2.23 27.16 -10.92
N ARG A 39 2.84 26.96 -12.09
CA ARG A 39 3.89 27.84 -12.61
C ARG A 39 3.35 29.23 -12.94
N HIS A 40 2.27 29.33 -13.70
CA HIS A 40 1.77 30.63 -14.20
C HIS A 40 1.01 31.43 -13.13
N LYS A 41 0.29 30.76 -12.21
CA LYS A 41 -0.53 31.44 -11.20
C LYS A 41 0.19 31.67 -9.88
N HIS A 42 1.07 30.76 -9.49
CA HIS A 42 1.70 30.79 -8.17
C HIS A 42 3.23 30.90 -8.22
N GLY A 43 3.87 30.78 -9.39
CA GLY A 43 5.31 30.85 -9.53
C GLY A 43 6.05 29.68 -8.86
N VAL A 44 5.37 28.56 -8.65
CA VAL A 44 5.91 27.36 -7.99
C VAL A 44 5.97 26.19 -8.96
N ASP A 45 6.86 25.24 -8.70
CA ASP A 45 6.95 24.00 -9.48
C ASP A 45 5.89 22.98 -9.01
N PHE A 46 5.61 21.98 -9.85
CA PHE A 46 4.70 20.89 -9.53
C PHE A 46 5.33 19.55 -9.93
N ARG A 47 5.39 18.63 -8.98
CA ARG A 47 5.95 17.29 -9.17
C ARG A 47 5.03 16.23 -8.57
N VAL A 48 4.85 15.15 -9.31
CA VAL A 48 4.21 13.93 -8.80
C VAL A 48 5.27 12.85 -8.69
N ILE A 49 5.24 12.11 -7.59
CA ILE A 49 6.05 10.91 -7.34
C ILE A 49 5.10 9.72 -7.48
N ASP A 50 5.14 9.05 -8.63
CA ASP A 50 4.45 7.78 -8.87
C ASP A 50 5.47 6.65 -8.67
N PRO A 51 5.38 5.86 -7.58
CA PRO A 51 6.34 4.79 -7.29
C PRO A 51 6.37 3.69 -8.36
N TYR A 52 5.35 3.64 -9.22
CA TYR A 52 5.15 2.63 -10.25
C TYR A 52 5.25 3.22 -11.66
N GLU A 53 5.88 4.40 -11.80
CA GLU A 53 6.13 5.03 -13.10
C GLU A 53 7.08 4.19 -13.96
N GLU A 54 8.08 3.56 -13.33
CA GLU A 54 9.01 2.65 -13.97
C GLU A 54 8.27 1.39 -14.46
N PRO A 55 8.31 1.08 -15.78
CA PRO A 55 7.62 -0.08 -16.34
C PRO A 55 8.10 -1.42 -15.78
N ASN A 56 9.34 -1.51 -15.30
CA ASN A 56 9.87 -2.73 -14.71
C ASN A 56 9.58 -2.81 -13.19
N PRO A 57 8.76 -3.78 -12.72
CA PRO A 57 8.47 -3.95 -11.29
C PRO A 57 9.70 -4.20 -10.42
N ASP A 58 10.79 -4.72 -10.97
CA ASP A 58 12.03 -5.00 -10.24
C ASP A 58 12.74 -3.72 -9.78
N ARG A 59 12.40 -2.58 -10.40
CA ARG A 59 12.94 -1.26 -10.07
C ARG A 59 11.98 -0.44 -9.21
N TRP A 60 10.82 -0.99 -8.86
CA TRP A 60 9.91 -0.30 -7.95
C TRP A 60 10.52 -0.17 -6.56
N PRO A 61 10.27 0.95 -5.86
CA PRO A 61 10.80 1.17 -4.53
C PRO A 61 10.27 0.15 -3.52
N THR A 62 11.12 -0.20 -2.56
CA THR A 62 10.74 -0.93 -1.34
C THR A 62 9.68 -0.14 -0.56
N GLN A 63 8.95 -0.80 0.33
CA GLN A 63 8.02 -0.15 1.25
C GLN A 63 8.73 0.93 2.05
N GLN A 64 9.89 0.65 2.64
CA GLN A 64 10.64 1.66 3.40
C GLN A 64 10.91 2.92 2.56
N VAL A 65 11.31 2.78 1.29
CA VAL A 65 11.53 3.93 0.39
C VAL A 65 10.21 4.63 0.07
N ARG A 66 9.11 3.90 -0.17
CA ARG A 66 7.79 4.51 -0.39
C ARG A 66 7.34 5.35 0.81
N LEU A 67 7.50 4.84 2.03
CA LEU A 67 7.14 5.56 3.25
C LEU A 67 8.01 6.83 3.42
N GLN A 68 9.31 6.75 3.13
CA GLN A 68 10.20 7.93 3.12
C GLN A 68 9.76 8.98 2.09
N LEU A 69 9.34 8.57 0.89
CA LEU A 69 8.84 9.48 -0.15
C LEU A 69 7.53 10.17 0.29
N ILE A 70 6.63 9.45 0.98
CA ILE A 70 5.42 10.04 1.55
C ILE A 70 5.79 11.10 2.60
N GLU A 71 6.74 10.79 3.50
CA GLU A 71 7.22 11.73 4.52
C GLU A 71 7.88 12.97 3.88
N GLU A 72 8.72 12.78 2.86
CA GLU A 72 9.35 13.90 2.15
C GLU A 72 8.30 14.82 1.54
N CYS A 73 7.27 14.26 0.88
CA CYS A 73 6.16 15.03 0.35
C CYS A 73 5.41 15.78 1.46
N ARG A 74 5.12 15.11 2.60
CA ARG A 74 4.42 15.72 3.75
C ARG A 74 5.14 16.96 4.26
N GLN A 75 6.44 16.86 4.45
CA GLN A 75 7.27 17.94 5.00
C GLN A 75 7.54 19.07 4.00
N ASN A 76 7.72 18.74 2.72
CA ASN A 76 8.28 19.69 1.74
C ASN A 76 7.30 20.19 0.68
N SER A 77 6.08 19.63 0.58
CA SER A 77 5.10 20.07 -0.41
C SER A 77 4.35 21.33 0.02
N LEU A 78 4.23 22.27 -0.91
CA LEU A 78 3.27 23.37 -0.78
C LEU A 78 1.84 22.85 -1.01
N GLY A 79 1.02 22.84 0.04
CA GLY A 79 -0.38 22.41 -0.06
C GLY A 79 -0.50 20.88 -0.08
N PRO A 80 -1.28 20.28 -1.00
CA PRO A 80 -1.47 18.83 -1.03
C PRO A 80 -0.16 18.06 -1.18
N PHE A 81 -0.03 16.94 -0.49
CA PHE A 81 1.17 16.10 -0.56
C PHE A 81 0.89 14.63 -0.89
N PHE A 82 -0.36 14.20 -0.80
CA PHE A 82 -0.73 12.80 -0.99
C PHE A 82 -2.04 12.71 -1.75
N VAL A 83 -2.04 11.92 -2.81
CA VAL A 83 -3.24 11.57 -3.58
C VAL A 83 -3.32 10.07 -3.68
N SER A 84 -4.46 9.48 -3.30
CA SER A 84 -4.69 8.04 -3.48
C SER A 84 -5.75 7.74 -4.55
N LEU A 85 -5.50 6.70 -5.35
CA LEU A 85 -6.46 6.09 -6.25
C LEU A 85 -6.77 4.68 -5.74
N VAL A 86 -7.94 4.52 -5.14
CA VAL A 86 -8.44 3.23 -4.65
C VAL A 86 -9.40 2.67 -5.70
N GLY A 87 -8.94 1.65 -6.41
CA GLY A 87 -9.69 0.96 -7.47
C GLY A 87 -10.55 -0.19 -6.95
N ALA A 88 -10.80 -1.15 -7.82
CA ALA A 88 -11.58 -2.37 -7.56
C ALA A 88 -10.75 -3.51 -6.94
N GLN A 89 -9.42 -3.42 -7.01
CA GLN A 89 -8.53 -4.47 -6.51
C GLN A 89 -7.71 -4.00 -5.31
N TYR A 90 -7.73 -4.81 -4.24
CA TYR A 90 -6.94 -4.58 -3.03
C TYR A 90 -5.43 -4.74 -3.26
N GLY A 91 -5.05 -5.74 -4.06
CA GLY A 91 -3.68 -6.20 -4.25
C GLY A 91 -3.28 -7.30 -3.26
N ALA A 92 -2.24 -8.05 -3.60
CA ALA A 92 -1.71 -9.10 -2.72
C ALA A 92 -1.13 -8.50 -1.43
N ALA A 93 -1.25 -9.25 -0.33
CA ALA A 93 -0.59 -8.90 0.93
C ALA A 93 0.94 -8.80 0.74
N CYS A 94 1.57 -7.83 1.37
CA CYS A 94 3.02 -7.69 1.34
C CYS A 94 3.65 -8.60 2.40
N LEU A 95 4.75 -9.25 2.04
CA LEU A 95 5.65 -9.77 3.06
C LEU A 95 6.28 -8.56 3.77
N PRO A 96 6.23 -8.46 5.11
CA PRO A 96 6.91 -7.40 5.83
C PRO A 96 8.39 -7.35 5.47
N GLU A 97 8.93 -6.15 5.25
CA GLU A 97 10.36 -6.01 4.93
C GLU A 97 11.27 -6.35 6.11
N GLN A 98 10.73 -6.24 7.32
CA GLN A 98 11.39 -6.50 8.57
C GLN A 98 10.39 -7.06 9.58
N VAL A 99 10.80 -8.12 10.29
CA VAL A 99 10.06 -8.71 11.42
C VAL A 99 11.04 -8.83 12.58
N GLU A 100 10.63 -8.45 13.79
CA GLU A 100 11.50 -8.59 14.97
C GLU A 100 11.92 -10.06 15.16
N PHE A 101 13.14 -10.29 15.63
CA PHE A 101 13.69 -11.62 15.85
C PHE A 101 12.76 -12.52 16.67
N SER A 102 12.26 -12.01 17.81
CA SER A 102 11.36 -12.72 18.72
C SER A 102 10.07 -13.16 18.01
N GLU A 103 9.41 -12.24 17.33
CA GLU A 103 8.17 -12.47 16.58
C GLU A 103 8.37 -13.47 15.45
N PHE A 104 9.48 -13.37 14.69
CA PHE A 104 9.73 -14.29 13.58
C PHE A 104 10.03 -15.71 14.07
N LEU A 105 10.70 -15.88 15.22
CA LEU A 105 10.88 -17.20 15.82
C LEU A 105 9.54 -17.84 16.21
N THR A 106 8.60 -17.06 16.77
CA THR A 106 7.24 -17.52 17.03
C THR A 106 6.56 -17.98 15.75
N VAL A 107 6.70 -17.22 14.66
CA VAL A 107 6.18 -17.60 13.33
C VAL A 107 6.79 -18.92 12.85
N LEU A 108 8.10 -19.11 12.96
CA LEU A 108 8.75 -20.36 12.53
C LEU A 108 8.30 -21.56 13.37
N GLN A 109 8.12 -21.38 14.68
CA GLN A 109 7.61 -22.43 15.56
C GLN A 109 6.20 -22.86 15.15
N VAL A 110 5.26 -21.91 15.03
CA VAL A 110 3.88 -22.21 14.63
C VAL A 110 3.82 -22.81 13.21
N CYS A 111 4.68 -22.32 12.31
CA CYS A 111 4.85 -22.89 10.96
C CYS A 111 5.17 -24.40 11.02
N GLN A 112 6.11 -24.81 11.87
CA GLN A 112 6.48 -26.22 12.04
C GLN A 112 5.37 -27.03 12.74
N GLU A 113 4.71 -26.46 13.74
CA GLU A 113 3.59 -27.10 14.46
C GLU A 113 2.39 -27.37 13.53
N MET A 114 2.13 -26.48 12.56
CA MET A 114 1.14 -26.66 11.51
C MET A 114 1.58 -27.66 10.42
N GLY A 115 2.81 -28.18 10.47
CA GLY A 115 3.34 -29.14 9.51
C GLY A 115 3.88 -28.50 8.20
N PHE A 116 4.07 -27.18 8.17
CA PHE A 116 4.73 -26.52 7.05
C PHE A 116 6.25 -26.65 7.14
N SER A 117 6.90 -26.66 5.98
CA SER A 117 8.37 -26.50 5.92
C SER A 117 8.73 -25.03 6.17
N SER A 118 9.52 -24.79 7.23
CA SER A 118 10.05 -23.45 7.54
C SER A 118 11.06 -22.95 6.49
N GLU A 119 11.60 -23.83 5.66
CA GLU A 119 12.59 -23.52 4.63
C GLU A 119 12.13 -22.42 3.67
N VAL A 120 10.82 -22.36 3.36
CA VAL A 120 10.29 -21.32 2.45
C VAL A 120 10.38 -19.94 3.09
N LEU A 121 10.07 -19.83 4.39
CA LEU A 121 10.16 -18.56 5.12
C LEU A 121 11.63 -18.19 5.37
N GLU A 122 12.48 -19.16 5.69
CA GLU A 122 13.93 -18.98 5.86
C GLU A 122 14.64 -18.64 4.53
N GLN A 123 14.07 -19.04 3.39
CA GLN A 123 14.51 -18.55 2.09
C GLN A 123 14.10 -17.09 1.86
N CYS A 124 12.88 -16.73 2.24
CA CYS A 124 12.35 -15.36 2.08
C CYS A 124 13.10 -14.35 2.96
N TYR A 125 13.50 -14.73 4.18
CA TYR A 125 14.05 -13.81 5.18
C TYR A 125 15.51 -14.11 5.54
N ARG A 126 16.23 -13.13 6.07
CA ARG A 126 17.57 -13.32 6.64
C ARG A 126 17.65 -12.58 7.97
N GLN A 127 18.22 -13.23 8.98
CA GLN A 127 18.54 -12.58 10.24
C GLN A 127 19.56 -11.46 10.02
N ASP A 128 19.28 -10.29 10.57
CA ASP A 128 20.16 -9.14 10.63
C ASP A 128 20.26 -8.68 12.10
N GLU A 129 21.43 -8.91 12.69
CA GLU A 129 21.75 -8.52 14.06
C GLU A 129 22.25 -7.07 14.16
N ASN A 130 22.48 -6.39 13.02
CA ASN A 130 22.95 -5.01 13.00
C ASN A 130 21.81 -4.00 13.15
N VAL A 131 20.57 -4.42 12.91
CA VAL A 131 19.38 -3.59 13.14
C VAL A 131 18.99 -3.70 14.62
N ILE A 132 18.52 -2.59 15.19
CA ILE A 132 18.09 -2.53 16.59
C ILE A 132 16.59 -2.21 16.60
N PRO A 133 15.71 -3.13 17.07
CA PRO A 133 16.03 -4.47 17.57
C PRO A 133 16.45 -5.45 16.47
N PRO A 134 17.22 -6.51 16.80
CA PRO A 134 17.59 -7.57 15.85
C PRO A 134 16.35 -8.12 15.15
N SER A 135 16.45 -8.37 13.85
CA SER A 135 15.29 -8.65 13.02
C SER A 135 15.58 -9.62 11.88
N PHE A 136 14.54 -10.24 11.35
CA PHE A 136 14.55 -10.94 10.08
C PHE A 136 14.12 -9.98 8.97
N CYS A 137 15.03 -9.74 8.01
CA CYS A 137 14.82 -8.84 6.88
C CYS A 137 14.47 -9.64 5.61
N LEU A 138 13.47 -9.17 4.88
CA LEU A 138 13.06 -9.77 3.61
C LEU A 138 14.20 -9.66 2.59
N GLN A 139 14.54 -10.78 1.97
CA GLN A 139 15.61 -10.83 0.97
C GLN A 139 15.11 -10.23 -0.35
N SER A 140 15.76 -9.15 -0.80
CA SER A 140 15.63 -8.69 -2.18
C SER A 140 16.42 -9.61 -3.12
N GLN A 141 15.97 -9.72 -4.37
CA GLN A 141 16.72 -10.44 -5.42
C GLN A 141 18.18 -9.95 -5.51
N HIS A 142 18.41 -8.65 -5.30
CA HIS A 142 19.74 -8.02 -5.35
C HIS A 142 20.66 -8.46 -4.19
N HIS A 143 20.15 -8.85 -3.03
CA HIS A 143 21.01 -9.31 -1.92
C HIS A 143 21.62 -10.70 -2.18
N LYS A 144 20.98 -11.55 -3.00
CA LYS A 144 21.55 -12.85 -3.40
C LYS A 144 22.70 -12.71 -4.41
N TYR A 145 22.69 -11.65 -5.24
CA TYR A 145 23.78 -11.34 -6.17
C TYR A 145 25.13 -11.11 -5.49
N ASN A 146 25.12 -10.51 -4.30
CA ASN A 146 26.36 -10.18 -3.56
C ASN A 146 26.78 -11.26 -2.55
N SER A 147 25.88 -12.17 -2.19
CA SER A 147 26.16 -13.18 -1.15
C SER A 147 26.79 -14.46 -1.73
N GLN A 148 26.50 -14.82 -2.99
CA GLN A 148 27.10 -15.97 -3.66
C GLN A 148 27.29 -15.69 -5.17
N PRO A 149 28.52 -15.46 -5.65
CA PRO A 149 28.78 -15.32 -7.08
C PRO A 149 28.54 -16.66 -7.77
N GLY A 150 27.42 -16.79 -8.51
CA GLY A 150 27.19 -17.92 -9.42
C GLY A 150 25.78 -18.52 -9.42
N GLN A 151 24.95 -18.29 -8.40
CA GLN A 151 23.57 -18.78 -8.38
C GLN A 151 22.60 -17.68 -8.85
N LYS A 152 22.37 -17.63 -10.17
CA LYS A 152 21.20 -16.92 -10.70
C LYS A 152 19.97 -17.77 -10.40
N ILE A 153 19.23 -17.42 -9.35
CA ILE A 153 17.87 -17.94 -9.19
C ILE A 153 17.03 -17.29 -10.29
N ASP A 154 16.34 -18.09 -11.09
CA ASP A 154 15.40 -17.60 -12.09
C ASP A 154 14.33 -16.73 -11.41
N LYS A 155 14.01 -15.58 -12.01
CA LYS A 155 13.01 -14.63 -11.50
C LYS A 155 11.69 -15.32 -11.20
N ASN A 156 11.24 -16.18 -12.12
CA ASN A 156 9.98 -16.90 -11.97
C ASN A 156 10.00 -17.79 -10.72
N VAL A 157 11.14 -18.44 -10.45
CA VAL A 157 11.33 -19.27 -9.26
C VAL A 157 11.30 -18.42 -7.99
N TRP A 158 11.90 -17.22 -8.02
CA TRP A 158 11.87 -16.35 -6.85
C TRP A 158 10.47 -15.78 -6.56
N ASP A 159 9.74 -15.39 -7.60
CA ASP A 159 8.37 -14.91 -7.47
C ASP A 159 7.44 -16.02 -6.94
N GLU A 160 7.67 -17.27 -7.36
CA GLU A 160 7.00 -18.46 -6.82
C GLU A 160 7.34 -18.70 -5.34
N VAL A 161 8.61 -18.56 -4.94
CA VAL A 161 9.04 -18.65 -3.53
C VAL A 161 8.35 -17.59 -2.69
N LEU A 162 8.32 -16.33 -3.15
CA LEU A 162 7.63 -15.25 -2.43
C LEU A 162 6.11 -15.47 -2.37
N ALA A 163 5.50 -15.98 -3.44
CA ALA A 163 4.08 -16.32 -3.45
C ALA A 163 3.74 -17.44 -2.47
N LYS A 164 4.56 -18.49 -2.42
CA LYS A 164 4.42 -19.58 -1.44
C LYS A 164 4.66 -19.08 -0.03
N GLY A 165 5.68 -18.24 0.17
CA GLY A 165 5.98 -17.59 1.45
C GLY A 165 4.81 -16.75 1.95
N ARG A 166 4.15 -15.97 1.09
CA ARG A 166 2.94 -15.21 1.44
C ARG A 166 1.80 -16.11 1.91
N LYS A 167 1.55 -17.23 1.21
CA LYS A 167 0.49 -18.17 1.59
C LYS A 167 0.75 -18.81 2.94
N ILE A 168 1.96 -19.36 3.14
CA ILE A 168 2.36 -19.96 4.43
C ILE A 168 2.25 -18.92 5.54
N LEU A 169 2.78 -17.72 5.33
CA LEU A 169 2.77 -16.67 6.34
C LEU A 169 1.34 -16.22 6.69
N ASN A 170 0.44 -16.16 5.70
CA ASN A 170 -0.98 -15.85 5.95
C ASN A 170 -1.64 -16.89 6.86
N GLU A 171 -1.44 -18.18 6.58
CA GLU A 171 -1.99 -19.28 7.38
C GLU A 171 -1.41 -19.31 8.79
N VAL A 172 -0.07 -19.21 8.89
CA VAL A 172 0.64 -19.22 10.17
C VAL A 172 0.26 -18.03 11.05
N ILE A 173 0.21 -16.81 10.49
CA ILE A 173 -0.19 -15.62 11.27
C ILE A 173 -1.65 -15.70 11.69
N THR A 174 -2.53 -16.26 10.84
CA THR A 174 -3.92 -16.51 11.23
C THR A 174 -3.98 -17.45 12.44
N GLN A 175 -3.18 -18.51 12.45
CA GLN A 175 -3.09 -19.42 13.59
C GLN A 175 -2.48 -18.73 14.83
N CYS A 176 -1.40 -17.97 14.67
CA CYS A 176 -0.79 -17.20 15.78
C CYS A 176 -1.80 -16.27 16.46
N VAL A 177 -2.70 -15.65 15.70
CA VAL A 177 -3.77 -14.80 16.23
C VAL A 177 -4.81 -15.63 16.98
N LEU A 178 -5.22 -16.79 16.44
CA LEU A 178 -6.20 -17.67 17.09
C LEU A 178 -5.69 -18.20 18.43
N ASP A 179 -4.40 -18.52 18.51
CA ASP A 179 -3.75 -19.04 19.73
C ASP A 179 -3.29 -17.93 20.69
N GLY A 180 -3.39 -16.66 20.26
CA GLY A 180 -3.00 -15.50 21.06
C GLY A 180 -1.48 -15.27 21.16
N SER A 181 -0.67 -15.99 20.37
CA SER A 181 0.78 -15.86 20.30
C SER A 181 1.24 -14.56 19.61
N ILE A 182 0.41 -14.01 18.72
CA ILE A 182 0.57 -12.68 18.13
C ILE A 182 -0.78 -11.97 18.25
N ASP A 183 -0.78 -10.75 18.76
CA ASP A 183 -2.02 -9.98 18.87
C ASP A 183 -2.52 -9.48 17.50
N GLN A 184 -3.81 -9.18 17.43
CA GLN A 184 -4.50 -8.78 16.21
C GLN A 184 -3.94 -7.49 15.59
N GLU A 185 -3.39 -6.58 16.40
CA GLU A 185 -2.85 -5.30 15.94
C GLU A 185 -1.50 -5.52 15.24
N ASN A 186 -0.58 -6.23 15.89
CA ASN A 186 0.72 -6.58 15.33
C ASN A 186 0.59 -7.48 14.09
N ALA A 187 -0.43 -8.35 14.05
CA ALA A 187 -0.68 -9.22 12.91
C ALA A 187 -1.09 -8.47 11.62
N GLN A 188 -1.58 -7.22 11.71
CA GLN A 188 -2.11 -6.50 10.54
C GLN A 188 -1.09 -6.38 9.40
N LYS A 189 0.19 -6.15 9.70
CA LYS A 189 1.25 -5.95 8.72
C LYS A 189 1.43 -7.13 7.75
N TYR A 190 1.01 -8.34 8.12
CA TYR A 190 1.08 -9.54 7.30
C TYR A 190 -0.06 -9.69 6.29
N PHE A 191 -1.13 -8.92 6.46
CA PHE A 191 -2.34 -9.01 5.65
C PHE A 191 -2.54 -7.80 4.75
N GLN A 192 -1.74 -6.76 4.93
CA GLN A 192 -1.91 -5.48 4.24
C GLN A 192 -1.26 -5.50 2.86
N SER A 193 -1.97 -4.95 1.87
CA SER A 193 -1.42 -4.68 0.54
C SER A 193 -0.54 -3.43 0.54
N ARG A 194 0.21 -3.21 -0.56
CA ARG A 194 1.00 -1.97 -0.74
C ARG A 194 0.14 -0.73 -0.64
N LEU A 195 -1.07 -0.79 -1.21
CA LEU A 195 -2.05 0.29 -1.19
C LEU A 195 -2.46 0.64 0.25
N GLU A 196 -2.81 -0.36 1.07
CA GLU A 196 -3.21 -0.10 2.46
C GLU A 196 -2.04 0.42 3.30
N ASN A 197 -0.83 -0.13 3.12
CA ASN A 197 0.37 0.34 3.83
C ASN A 197 0.64 1.83 3.57
N ASP A 198 0.63 2.25 2.31
CA ASP A 198 0.88 3.64 1.93
C ASP A 198 -0.25 4.56 2.44
N LEU A 199 -1.52 4.12 2.36
CA LEU A 199 -2.68 4.87 2.87
C LEU A 199 -2.62 5.06 4.39
N ARG A 200 -2.37 4.00 5.15
CA ARG A 200 -2.29 4.07 6.61
C ARG A 200 -1.13 4.95 7.04
N PHE A 201 0.03 4.82 6.41
CA PHE A 201 1.17 5.69 6.74
C PHE A 201 0.88 7.17 6.46
N ALA A 202 0.13 7.48 5.40
CA ALA A 202 -0.21 8.86 5.05
C ALA A 202 -1.33 9.47 5.91
N LEU A 203 -2.19 8.65 6.52
CA LEU A 203 -3.45 9.10 7.12
C LEU A 203 -3.67 8.68 8.58
N ASP A 204 -3.22 7.50 8.98
CA ASP A 204 -3.48 6.97 10.32
C ASP A 204 -2.66 7.74 11.37
N GLY A 205 -3.33 8.13 12.47
CA GLY A 205 -2.72 8.93 13.55
C GLY A 205 -2.23 10.33 13.16
N GLN A 206 -2.48 10.81 11.93
CA GLN A 206 -1.95 12.11 11.47
C GLN A 206 -2.78 13.30 11.97
N SER A 207 -2.16 14.49 11.94
CA SER A 207 -2.82 15.73 12.34
C SER A 207 -3.94 16.11 11.37
N GLY A 208 -5.02 16.75 11.86
CA GLY A 208 -6.09 17.24 10.98
C GLY A 208 -5.63 18.25 9.92
N ALA A 209 -4.50 18.94 10.15
CA ALA A 209 -3.89 19.82 9.16
C ALA A 209 -3.25 19.04 8.00
N ASP A 210 -2.59 17.92 8.29
CA ASP A 210 -2.02 17.04 7.26
C ASP A 210 -3.10 16.31 6.47
N ILE A 211 -4.15 15.84 7.14
CA ILE A 211 -5.27 15.14 6.49
C ILE A 211 -5.99 16.00 5.47
N LYS A 212 -6.13 17.32 5.74
CA LYS A 212 -6.70 18.28 4.78
C LYS A 212 -5.82 18.50 3.53
N ARG A 213 -4.56 18.08 3.57
CA ARG A 213 -3.61 18.09 2.44
C ARG A 213 -3.57 16.74 1.70
N CYS A 214 -4.39 15.77 2.11
CA CYS A 214 -4.53 14.48 1.44
C CYS A 214 -5.84 14.44 0.64
N ILE A 215 -5.82 13.80 -0.53
CA ILE A 215 -6.99 13.61 -1.37
C ILE A 215 -7.14 12.13 -1.72
N CYS A 216 -8.28 11.54 -1.43
CA CYS A 216 -8.55 10.13 -1.73
C CYS A 216 -9.66 9.99 -2.77
N TYR A 217 -9.35 9.38 -3.91
CA TYR A 217 -10.33 8.95 -4.89
C TYR A 217 -10.65 7.47 -4.70
N VAL A 218 -11.93 7.14 -4.55
CA VAL A 218 -12.42 5.77 -4.41
C VAL A 218 -13.34 5.47 -5.58
N TYR A 219 -12.95 4.53 -6.43
CA TYR A 219 -13.79 4.02 -7.50
C TYR A 219 -14.57 2.80 -7.01
N LYS A 220 -15.88 2.98 -6.80
CA LYS A 220 -16.75 1.87 -6.43
C LYS A 220 -17.27 1.23 -7.72
N THR A 221 -16.71 0.10 -8.09
CA THR A 221 -17.34 -0.76 -9.08
C THR A 221 -18.71 -1.18 -8.55
N GLY A 222 -19.77 -0.86 -9.29
CA GLY A 222 -21.10 -1.37 -8.97
C GLY A 222 -21.04 -2.89 -8.88
N LYS A 223 -21.80 -3.49 -7.95
CA LYS A 223 -21.89 -4.95 -7.65
C LYS A 223 -22.17 -5.91 -8.83
N LYS A 224 -22.00 -5.50 -10.09
CA LYS A 224 -22.41 -6.23 -11.30
C LYS A 224 -21.33 -6.42 -12.37
N ALA A 225 -20.11 -5.91 -12.21
CA ALA A 225 -19.06 -6.08 -13.22
C ALA A 225 -17.93 -6.99 -12.68
N ASP A 226 -18.21 -8.29 -12.53
CA ASP A 226 -17.24 -9.38 -12.80
C ASP A 226 -17.72 -10.81 -12.45
N GLN A 227 -18.99 -11.03 -12.08
CA GLN A 227 -19.57 -12.39 -12.11
C GLN A 227 -19.79 -12.96 -13.53
N LYS A 228 -19.18 -12.37 -14.56
CA LYS A 228 -19.15 -12.91 -15.93
C LYS A 228 -17.76 -13.41 -16.33
N LYS A 229 -17.09 -14.13 -15.44
CA LYS A 229 -16.17 -15.21 -15.84
C LYS A 229 -16.65 -16.52 -15.20
N LYS A 230 -17.29 -17.32 -16.05
CA LYS A 230 -17.69 -18.74 -15.89
C LYS A 230 -17.33 -19.42 -14.56
N GLY A 231 -18.36 -19.82 -13.81
CA GLY A 231 -18.47 -21.15 -13.19
C GLY A 231 -17.57 -21.54 -12.03
N ASN A 232 -16.61 -20.71 -11.59
CA ASN A 232 -15.79 -21.01 -10.43
C ASN A 232 -16.17 -20.08 -9.27
N GLU A 233 -16.44 -20.66 -8.09
CA GLU A 233 -16.50 -19.88 -6.85
C GLU A 233 -15.18 -19.10 -6.69
N PRO A 234 -15.22 -17.84 -6.22
CA PRO A 234 -14.01 -17.06 -6.00
C PRO A 234 -13.10 -17.80 -5.01
N PHE A 235 -11.80 -17.89 -5.33
CA PHE A 235 -10.83 -18.51 -4.44
C PHE A 235 -10.85 -17.79 -3.07
N PRO A 236 -10.56 -18.48 -1.94
CA PRO A 236 -10.57 -17.87 -0.61
C PRO A 236 -9.72 -16.60 -0.49
N GLU A 237 -8.60 -16.55 -1.22
CA GLU A 237 -7.69 -15.39 -1.27
C GLU A 237 -8.39 -14.15 -1.89
N ASP A 238 -9.17 -14.33 -2.96
CA ASP A 238 -9.92 -13.25 -3.62
C ASP A 238 -11.02 -12.70 -2.70
N GLN A 239 -11.68 -13.57 -1.93
CA GLN A 239 -12.71 -13.15 -0.97
C GLN A 239 -12.12 -12.32 0.17
N ASN A 240 -10.95 -12.72 0.69
CA ASN A 240 -10.26 -11.98 1.75
C ASN A 240 -9.80 -10.60 1.25
N GLN A 241 -9.22 -10.55 0.05
CA GLN A 241 -8.83 -9.28 -0.58
C GLN A 241 -10.04 -8.35 -0.78
N LEU A 242 -11.18 -8.89 -1.23
CA LEU A 242 -12.41 -8.09 -1.38
C LEU A 242 -12.93 -7.58 -0.03
N PHE A 243 -12.89 -8.42 1.02
CA PHE A 243 -13.26 -8.01 2.37
C PHE A 243 -12.35 -6.88 2.88
N ARG A 244 -11.03 -7.01 2.72
CA ARG A 244 -10.04 -5.99 3.09
C ARG A 244 -10.27 -4.67 2.33
N LEU A 245 -10.54 -4.73 1.03
CA LEU A 245 -10.88 -3.54 0.25
C LEU A 245 -12.16 -2.86 0.76
N SER A 246 -13.19 -3.64 1.12
CA SER A 246 -14.41 -3.06 1.72
C SER A 246 -14.12 -2.44 3.08
N GLN A 247 -13.30 -3.06 3.94
CA GLN A 247 -12.86 -2.44 5.20
C GLN A 247 -12.15 -1.11 4.97
N LEU A 248 -11.27 -1.04 3.96
CA LEU A 248 -10.56 0.18 3.61
C LEU A 248 -11.52 1.28 3.11
N CYS A 249 -12.42 0.95 2.19
CA CYS A 249 -13.31 1.89 1.51
C CYS A 249 -14.55 2.31 2.33
N ASP A 250 -15.08 1.41 3.16
CA ASP A 250 -16.35 1.59 3.85
C ASP A 250 -16.19 1.87 5.35
N ASN A 251 -15.03 1.55 5.95
CA ASN A 251 -14.75 1.83 7.36
C ASN A 251 -13.59 2.81 7.56
N PHE A 252 -12.38 2.48 7.08
CA PHE A 252 -11.19 3.29 7.35
C PHE A 252 -11.29 4.71 6.76
N LEU A 253 -11.50 4.82 5.46
CA LEU A 253 -11.60 6.11 4.77
C LEU A 253 -12.78 6.98 5.28
N PRO A 254 -14.02 6.44 5.41
CA PRO A 254 -15.13 7.22 5.97
C PRO A 254 -14.93 7.70 7.41
N ASN A 255 -14.23 6.92 8.24
CA ASN A 255 -13.91 7.33 9.61
C ASN A 255 -13.02 8.58 9.64
N LEU A 256 -12.09 8.73 8.69
CA LEU A 256 -11.25 9.92 8.57
C LEU A 256 -12.05 11.16 8.13
N VAL A 257 -13.07 11.00 7.29
CA VAL A 257 -13.98 12.10 6.95
C VAL A 257 -14.71 12.59 8.19
N ARG A 258 -15.27 11.66 8.97
CA ARG A 258 -16.05 11.95 10.18
C ARG A 258 -15.21 12.62 11.28
N THR A 259 -13.95 12.22 11.42
CA THR A 259 -13.09 12.66 12.54
C THR A 259 -12.18 13.83 12.18
N GLN A 260 -11.75 13.94 10.92
CA GLN A 260 -10.68 14.85 10.51
C GLN A 260 -10.98 15.64 9.22
N GLN A 261 -12.21 15.58 8.69
CA GLN A 261 -12.63 16.30 7.48
C GLN A 261 -11.78 15.97 6.24
N ALA A 262 -11.35 14.71 6.12
CA ALA A 262 -10.59 14.22 4.96
C ALA A 262 -11.35 14.47 3.63
N LEU A 263 -10.61 14.80 2.57
CA LEU A 263 -11.17 15.02 1.23
C LEU A 263 -11.28 13.69 0.47
N ILE A 264 -12.48 13.10 0.46
CA ILE A 264 -12.73 11.82 -0.20
C ILE A 264 -13.77 11.98 -1.31
N TYR A 265 -13.38 11.57 -2.52
CA TYR A 265 -14.20 11.60 -3.71
C TYR A 265 -14.54 10.17 -4.11
N THR A 266 -15.83 9.87 -4.21
CA THR A 266 -16.30 8.57 -4.67
C THR A 266 -16.90 8.69 -6.06
N SER A 267 -16.47 7.83 -6.98
CA SER A 267 -17.14 7.67 -8.27
C SER A 267 -17.82 6.31 -8.32
N THR A 268 -19.05 6.29 -8.83
CA THR A 268 -19.76 5.07 -9.23
C THR A 268 -20.03 5.16 -10.72
N ASN A 269 -20.20 4.02 -11.42
CA ASN A 269 -20.44 3.94 -12.87
C ASN A 269 -21.57 4.83 -13.42
N ASN A 270 -22.31 5.58 -12.60
CA ASN A 270 -23.37 6.48 -13.04
C ASN A 270 -23.41 7.87 -12.36
N THR A 271 -22.45 8.31 -11.53
CA THR A 271 -22.32 9.73 -11.13
C THR A 271 -21.05 9.94 -10.28
N GLU A 272 -20.30 11.00 -10.57
CA GLU A 272 -19.36 11.59 -9.63
C GLU A 272 -20.16 12.37 -8.57
N LYS A 273 -20.07 11.98 -7.31
CA LYS A 273 -20.62 12.79 -6.20
C LYS A 273 -19.52 12.95 -5.15
N PRO A 274 -19.16 14.19 -4.77
CA PRO A 274 -18.36 14.38 -3.57
C PRO A 274 -19.16 13.85 -2.38
N VAL A 275 -18.57 12.97 -1.57
CA VAL A 275 -19.19 12.55 -0.31
C VAL A 275 -18.94 13.68 0.69
N SER A 276 -19.76 14.71 0.61
CA SER A 276 -20.02 15.55 1.78
C SER A 276 -21.09 14.82 2.59
N TYR A 277 -20.77 14.40 3.80
CA TYR A 277 -21.82 13.97 4.72
C TYR A 277 -22.78 15.16 4.88
N PRO A 278 -24.10 14.96 4.70
CA PRO A 278 -25.05 16.01 4.99
C PRO A 278 -24.92 16.34 6.48
N PHE A 279 -24.53 17.57 6.78
CA PHE A 279 -24.82 18.17 8.07
C PHE A 279 -26.31 18.01 8.29
N HIS A 280 -26.70 17.11 9.20
CA HIS A 280 -28.02 17.20 9.79
C HIS A 280 -28.06 18.55 10.52
N SER A 281 -28.89 19.43 9.97
CA SER A 281 -29.43 20.61 10.59
C SER A 281 -29.77 20.35 12.05
N ILE A 282 -29.00 20.95 12.96
CA ILE A 282 -29.48 21.30 14.29
C ILE A 282 -30.12 22.68 14.11
N GLN A 283 -31.44 22.68 14.05
CA GLN A 283 -32.27 23.86 14.22
C GLN A 283 -32.01 24.46 15.61
N ASN A 284 -31.84 25.77 15.67
CA ASN A 284 -32.59 26.59 16.63
C ASN A 284 -33.69 27.30 15.84
#